data_AF-A0A7K2E292-F1
#
_entry.id   AF-A0A7K2E292-F1
#
_cell.length_a   1.000
_cell.length_b   1.000
_cell.length_c   1.000
_cell.angle_alpha   90.00
_cell.angle_beta   90.00
_cell.angle_gamma   90.00
#
_symmetry.space_group_name_H-M   'P 1'
#
loop_
_entity.id
_entity.type
_entity.pdbx_description
1 polymer ?
#
loop_
_entity_poly.entity_id
_entity_poly.type
_entity_poly.pdbx_seq_one_letter_code
_entity_poly.pdbx_strand_id
1 'polypeptide(L)'
;MLATADLAAFGDDGYVVVDSIIDTSLIDPLKERFERLFRGDFETGTAPDEVNWQEGRSDPALARQICNGWKADRLIASVVLDARLGEAVARLAGWPGARIAQDNVIWKPPGARSLGFHRDNAYLAWYTPTEMFSCWIALDDTTARGGTMELARGSHRWPTGADPMGQFHAPEDYQATVKAAASAAGVELDIGAVEVAAGGGAFHHGWVWHGSGPNRSGRHRRSLVLHCASSEARFDRAGFGEGNGPIYSRYARLTDDEMDENHFPILWRSDGYRTPGI
;
A
#
# COMPACT_ATOMS: atom_id res chain seq x y z
N MET A 1 -14.03 -9.70 8.67
CA MET A 1 -13.47 -8.34 8.87
C MET A 1 -14.45 -7.29 8.39
N LEU A 2 -14.88 -7.32 7.13
CA LEU A 2 -15.80 -6.32 6.56
C LEU A 2 -17.28 -6.71 6.69
N ALA A 3 -18.12 -5.75 7.02
CA ALA A 3 -19.58 -5.82 6.99
C ALA A 3 -20.15 -5.43 5.61
N THR A 4 -21.44 -5.69 5.37
CA THR A 4 -22.10 -5.31 4.10
C THR A 4 -22.10 -3.81 3.86
N ALA A 5 -22.24 -3.01 4.92
CA ALA A 5 -22.17 -1.55 4.84
C ALA A 5 -20.80 -1.06 4.34
N ASP A 6 -19.71 -1.76 4.70
CA ASP A 6 -18.35 -1.43 4.28
C ASP A 6 -18.18 -1.60 2.77
N LEU A 7 -18.80 -2.63 2.18
CA LEU A 7 -18.77 -2.86 0.73
C LEU A 7 -19.48 -1.75 -0.04
N ALA A 8 -20.62 -1.28 0.46
CA ALA A 8 -21.37 -0.20 -0.15
C ALA A 8 -20.59 1.13 -0.07
N ALA A 9 -20.08 1.47 1.12
CA ALA A 9 -19.25 2.66 1.33
C ALA A 9 -18.00 2.62 0.43
N PHE A 10 -17.35 1.46 0.32
CA PHE A 10 -16.20 1.31 -0.57
C PHE A 10 -16.56 1.54 -2.05
N GLY A 11 -17.71 1.06 -2.51
CA GLY A 11 -18.17 1.30 -3.90
C GLY A 11 -18.38 2.79 -4.18
N ASP A 12 -18.90 3.52 -3.21
CA ASP A 12 -19.20 4.96 -3.32
C ASP A 12 -17.97 5.85 -3.16
N ASP A 13 -17.12 5.56 -2.18
CA ASP A 13 -16.02 6.40 -1.76
C ASP A 13 -14.66 5.96 -2.34
N GLY A 14 -14.56 4.72 -2.80
CA GLY A 14 -13.33 4.07 -3.24
C GLY A 14 -12.46 3.53 -2.09
N TYR A 15 -12.88 3.74 -0.84
CA TYR A 15 -12.18 3.27 0.35
C TYR A 15 -13.16 3.01 1.51
N VAL A 16 -12.68 2.27 2.51
CA VAL A 16 -13.39 2.09 3.78
C VAL A 16 -12.39 2.07 4.94
N VAL A 17 -12.74 2.74 6.03
CA VAL A 17 -11.94 2.79 7.28
C VAL A 17 -12.43 1.71 8.23
N VAL A 18 -11.50 1.01 8.87
CA VAL A 18 -11.77 -0.11 9.79
C VAL A 18 -11.00 0.10 11.09
N ASP A 19 -11.71 0.10 12.22
CA ASP A 19 -11.12 0.43 13.52
C ASP A 19 -10.14 -0.64 14.05
N SER A 20 -10.28 -1.89 13.61
CA SER A 20 -9.45 -3.01 14.04
C SER A 20 -9.22 -4.00 12.91
N ILE A 21 -8.01 -3.99 12.36
CA ILE A 21 -7.54 -4.88 11.31
C ILE A 21 -6.62 -5.96 11.89
N ILE A 22 -5.73 -5.57 12.81
CA ILE A 22 -4.79 -6.48 13.48
C ILE A 22 -4.98 -6.46 15.00
N ASP A 23 -4.54 -7.54 15.65
CA ASP A 23 -4.50 -7.63 17.10
C ASP A 23 -3.49 -6.64 17.67
N THR A 24 -3.89 -5.89 18.70
CA THR A 24 -3.04 -4.86 19.31
C THR A 24 -1.78 -5.42 19.96
N SER A 25 -1.76 -6.71 20.31
CA SER A 25 -0.57 -7.39 20.84
C SER A 25 0.58 -7.47 19.83
N LEU A 26 0.32 -7.33 18.53
CA LEU A 26 1.34 -7.33 17.49
C LEU A 26 2.02 -5.96 17.33
N ILE A 27 1.42 -4.88 17.84
CA ILE A 27 1.85 -3.50 17.54
C ILE A 27 3.28 -3.24 18.00
N ASP A 28 3.57 -3.45 19.28
CA ASP A 28 4.91 -3.15 19.82
C ASP A 28 6.00 -4.06 19.23
N PRO A 29 5.79 -5.39 19.09
CA PRO A 29 6.71 -6.24 18.35
C PRO A 29 6.98 -5.77 16.91
N LEU A 30 5.96 -5.30 16.18
CA LEU A 30 6.13 -4.76 14.83
C LEU A 30 6.93 -3.46 14.82
N LYS A 31 6.71 -2.57 15.79
CA LYS A 31 7.48 -1.32 15.93
C LYS A 31 8.98 -1.57 16.09
N GLU A 32 9.35 -2.61 16.82
CA GLU A 32 10.75 -3.03 16.96
C GLU A 32 11.34 -3.50 15.61
N ARG A 33 10.53 -4.19 14.78
CA ARG A 33 10.98 -4.64 13.45
C ARG A 33 11.25 -3.49 12.50
N PHE A 34 10.45 -2.42 12.56
CA PHE A 34 10.70 -1.22 11.76
C PHE A 34 12.10 -0.65 12.04
N GLU A 35 12.53 -0.58 13.30
CA GLU A 35 13.88 -0.09 13.61
C GLU A 35 14.97 -0.97 12.99
N ARG A 36 14.84 -2.30 13.09
CA ARG A 36 15.81 -3.25 12.53
C ARG A 36 15.87 -3.16 11.01
N LEU A 37 14.71 -3.15 10.35
CA LEU A 37 14.61 -3.04 8.89
C LEU A 37 15.29 -1.78 8.36
N PHE A 38 15.06 -0.61 8.96
CA PHE A 38 15.68 0.64 8.50
C PHE A 38 17.15 0.80 8.90
N ARG A 39 17.67 -0.08 9.77
CA ARG A 39 19.11 -0.28 10.01
C ARG A 39 19.75 -1.24 9.00
N GLY A 40 18.96 -1.93 8.18
CA GLY A 40 19.44 -2.99 7.28
C GLY A 40 19.65 -4.34 7.96
N ASP A 41 19.06 -4.54 9.15
CA ASP A 41 19.06 -5.82 9.87
C ASP A 41 17.81 -6.62 9.46
N PHE A 42 17.98 -7.52 8.49
CA PHE A 42 16.93 -8.35 7.93
C PHE A 42 16.92 -9.73 8.61
N GLU A 43 15.84 -10.04 9.31
CA GLU A 43 15.70 -11.26 10.12
C GLU A 43 15.77 -12.56 9.29
N THR A 44 15.33 -12.52 8.04
CA THR A 44 15.42 -13.66 7.12
C THR A 44 16.79 -13.80 6.44
N GLY A 45 17.67 -12.80 6.59
CA GLY A 45 18.88 -12.65 5.78
C GLY A 45 18.64 -12.26 4.32
N THR A 46 17.37 -12.07 3.91
CA THR A 46 17.00 -11.65 2.56
C THR A 46 16.68 -10.16 2.55
N ALA A 47 17.26 -9.42 1.60
CA ALA A 47 16.94 -8.02 1.43
C ALA A 47 15.52 -7.83 0.83
N PRO A 48 14.81 -6.77 1.22
CA PRO A 48 13.57 -6.37 0.56
C PRO A 48 13.86 -5.88 -0.88
N ASP A 49 12.80 -5.70 -1.66
CA ASP A 49 12.95 -5.38 -3.08
C ASP A 49 13.42 -3.96 -3.33
N GLU A 50 13.04 -3.03 -2.45
CA GLU A 50 13.47 -1.65 -2.48
C GLU A 50 13.65 -1.12 -1.06
N VAL A 51 14.70 -0.31 -0.86
CA VAL A 51 14.96 0.44 0.38
C VAL A 51 15.12 1.91 0.00
N ASN A 52 14.05 2.68 0.13
CA ASN A 52 14.00 4.08 -0.29
C ASN A 52 14.49 5.05 0.79
N TRP A 53 14.88 4.54 1.96
CA TRP A 53 15.52 5.28 3.03
C TRP A 53 16.41 4.40 3.88
N GLN A 54 17.64 4.82 4.17
CA GLN A 54 18.61 4.09 4.98
C GLN A 54 19.22 4.97 6.09
N GLU A 55 19.29 4.43 7.31
CA GLU A 55 19.89 5.13 8.45
C GLU A 55 21.36 5.51 8.18
N GLY A 56 21.72 6.74 8.55
CA GLY A 56 23.06 7.29 8.35
C GLY A 56 23.40 7.69 6.90
N ARG A 57 22.52 7.43 5.93
CA ARG A 57 22.73 7.79 4.51
C ARG A 57 21.68 8.74 3.95
N SER A 58 20.41 8.50 4.27
CA SER A 58 19.29 9.28 3.75
C SER A 58 18.99 10.50 4.61
N ASP A 59 18.36 11.51 4.01
CA ASP A 59 17.86 12.69 4.73
C ASP A 59 16.87 12.28 5.84
N PRO A 60 17.15 12.57 7.13
CA PRO A 60 16.26 12.19 8.22
C PRO A 60 14.90 12.89 8.19
N ALA A 61 14.73 13.97 7.42
CA ALA A 61 13.46 14.67 7.23
C ALA A 61 12.53 13.97 6.22
N LEU A 62 12.98 12.94 5.51
CA LEU A 62 12.13 12.18 4.59
C LEU A 62 11.31 11.10 5.31
N ALA A 63 10.15 10.77 4.74
CA ALA A 63 9.45 9.55 5.09
C ALA A 63 10.32 8.35 4.70
N ARG A 64 10.36 7.34 5.56
CA ARG A 64 11.12 6.11 5.33
C ARG A 64 10.21 5.08 4.69
N GLN A 65 10.70 4.38 3.67
CA GLN A 65 9.94 3.35 2.95
C GLN A 65 10.82 2.17 2.58
N ILE A 66 10.26 0.97 2.73
CA ILE A 66 10.75 -0.29 2.18
C ILE A 66 9.62 -0.93 1.36
N CYS A 67 9.94 -1.55 0.23
CA CYS A 67 9.01 -2.37 -0.56
C CYS A 67 9.34 -3.86 -0.39
N ASN A 68 8.32 -4.69 -0.15
CA ASN A 68 8.44 -6.12 0.14
C ASN A 68 9.23 -6.44 1.42
N GLY A 69 8.88 -5.73 2.50
CA GLY A 69 9.39 -6.00 3.85
C GLY A 69 9.03 -7.40 4.36
N TRP A 70 7.95 -8.01 3.84
CA TRP A 70 7.56 -9.40 4.16
C TRP A 70 8.66 -10.41 3.82
N LYS A 71 9.48 -10.15 2.80
CA LYS A 71 10.61 -11.02 2.43
C LYS A 71 11.75 -10.94 3.44
N ALA A 72 11.84 -9.84 4.17
CA ALA A 72 12.96 -9.51 5.05
C ALA A 72 12.70 -9.82 6.54
N ASP A 73 11.44 -9.91 6.97
CA ASP A 73 11.09 -10.20 8.37
C ASP A 73 9.78 -11.02 8.47
N ARG A 74 9.83 -12.15 9.19
CA ARG A 74 8.71 -13.08 9.34
C ARG A 74 7.51 -12.50 10.10
N LEU A 75 7.72 -11.54 11.02
CA LEU A 75 6.62 -10.91 11.73
C LEU A 75 5.86 -9.95 10.80
N ILE A 76 6.57 -9.22 9.94
CA ILE A 76 5.94 -8.41 8.88
C ILE A 76 5.13 -9.32 7.95
N ALA A 77 5.73 -10.43 7.51
CA ALA A 77 5.05 -11.42 6.67
C ALA A 77 3.78 -11.97 7.32
N SER A 78 3.81 -12.30 8.61
CA SER A 78 2.65 -12.85 9.33
C SER A 78 1.42 -11.93 9.32
N VAL A 79 1.62 -10.62 9.13
CA VAL A 79 0.54 -9.63 9.02
C VAL A 79 0.06 -9.51 7.58
N VAL A 80 0.96 -9.16 6.65
CA VAL A 80 0.56 -8.82 5.28
C VAL A 80 0.19 -10.06 4.43
N LEU A 81 0.56 -11.27 4.88
CA LEU A 81 0.18 -12.53 4.23
C LEU A 81 -1.04 -13.20 4.88
N ASP A 82 -1.73 -12.54 5.81
CA ASP A 82 -2.91 -13.08 6.48
C ASP A 82 -4.05 -13.31 5.47
N ALA A 83 -4.59 -14.54 5.45
CA ALA A 83 -5.67 -14.94 4.55
C ALA A 83 -6.93 -14.08 4.71
N ARG A 84 -7.19 -13.55 5.91
CA ARG A 84 -8.35 -12.68 6.20
C ARG A 84 -8.25 -11.34 5.48
N LEU A 85 -7.03 -10.83 5.28
CA LEU A 85 -6.80 -9.62 4.49
C LEU A 85 -6.97 -9.91 3.00
N GLY A 86 -6.43 -11.04 2.52
CA GLY A 86 -6.63 -11.51 1.16
C GLY A 86 -8.11 -11.69 0.80
N GLU A 87 -8.89 -12.31 1.70
CA GLU A 87 -10.35 -12.45 1.55
C GLU A 87 -11.05 -11.09 1.50
N ALA A 88 -10.71 -10.18 2.43
CA ALA A 88 -11.31 -8.85 2.49
C ALA A 88 -11.07 -8.09 1.18
N VAL A 89 -9.83 -8.10 0.67
CA VAL A 89 -9.49 -7.44 -0.60
C VAL A 89 -10.19 -8.11 -1.78
N ALA A 90 -10.18 -9.44 -1.89
CA ALA A 90 -10.84 -10.14 -2.98
C ALA A 90 -12.35 -9.83 -3.03
N ARG A 91 -13.00 -9.73 -1.86
CA ARG A 91 -14.42 -9.36 -1.76
C ARG A 91 -14.70 -7.92 -2.18
N LEU A 92 -13.83 -6.97 -1.81
CA LEU A 92 -13.94 -5.56 -2.23
C LEU A 92 -13.75 -5.40 -3.74
N ALA A 93 -12.81 -6.15 -4.31
CA ALA A 93 -12.48 -6.08 -5.73
C ALA A 93 -13.38 -6.94 -6.63
N GLY A 94 -14.19 -7.85 -6.04
CA GLY A 94 -14.98 -8.81 -6.81
C GLY A 94 -14.13 -9.88 -7.51
N TRP A 95 -12.93 -10.17 -6.99
CA TRP A 95 -12.01 -11.15 -7.55
C TRP A 95 -12.29 -12.59 -7.03
N PRO A 96 -11.97 -13.63 -7.82
CA PRO A 96 -12.03 -15.01 -7.35
C PRO A 96 -10.99 -15.34 -6.27
N GLY A 97 -9.99 -14.47 -6.10
CA GLY A 97 -9.01 -14.52 -5.03
C GLY A 97 -8.04 -13.35 -5.12
N ALA A 98 -7.19 -13.23 -4.11
CA ALA A 98 -6.17 -12.19 -4.03
C ALA A 98 -4.80 -12.79 -3.77
N ARG A 99 -3.80 -12.24 -4.45
CA ARG A 99 -2.38 -12.48 -4.18
C ARG A 99 -1.72 -11.19 -3.75
N ILE A 100 -0.66 -11.28 -2.95
CA ILE A 100 0.18 -10.11 -2.68
C ILE A 100 0.92 -9.72 -3.96
N ALA A 101 0.84 -8.44 -4.32
CA ALA A 101 1.66 -7.83 -5.36
C ALA A 101 2.89 -7.16 -4.75
N GLN A 102 2.69 -6.44 -3.65
CA GLN A 102 3.73 -5.72 -2.91
C GLN A 102 3.28 -5.51 -1.45
N ASP A 103 4.20 -5.38 -0.50
CA ASP A 103 3.93 -4.65 0.75
C ASP A 103 4.81 -3.41 0.90
N ASN A 104 4.34 -2.44 1.69
CA ASN A 104 5.17 -1.33 2.14
C ASN A 104 5.26 -1.24 3.66
N VAL A 105 6.48 -1.00 4.12
CA VAL A 105 6.80 -0.60 5.49
C VAL A 105 7.09 0.90 5.46
N ILE A 106 6.20 1.72 6.00
CA ILE A 106 6.29 3.18 5.93
C ILE A 106 6.42 3.79 7.33
N TRP A 107 7.44 4.62 7.52
CA TRP A 107 7.70 5.31 8.79
C TRP A 107 7.90 6.82 8.60
N LYS A 108 7.04 7.61 9.25
CA LYS A 108 7.18 9.05 9.39
C LYS A 108 7.61 9.43 10.81
N PRO A 109 8.90 9.71 11.05
CA PRO A 109 9.33 10.31 12.31
C PRO A 109 8.72 11.73 12.49
N PRO A 110 8.76 12.29 13.72
CA PRO A 110 8.40 13.69 13.95
C PRO A 110 9.13 14.63 12.98
N GLY A 111 8.39 15.54 12.34
CA GLY A 111 8.94 16.47 11.34
C GLY A 111 9.12 15.89 9.94
N ALA A 112 8.80 14.60 9.70
CA ALA A 112 8.93 14.00 8.37
C ALA A 112 8.03 14.72 7.34
N ARG A 113 8.58 14.94 6.15
CA ARG A 113 7.92 15.61 5.02
C ARG A 113 6.74 14.80 4.46
N SER A 114 5.96 15.40 3.58
CA SER A 114 4.79 14.81 2.94
C SER A 114 5.14 13.68 1.96
N LEU A 115 4.15 12.83 1.69
CA LEU A 115 4.08 11.99 0.50
C LEU A 115 3.04 12.62 -0.44
N GLY A 116 3.42 12.81 -1.70
CA GLY A 116 2.56 13.38 -2.72
C GLY A 116 1.32 12.54 -2.97
N PHE A 117 0.22 13.19 -3.31
CA PHE A 117 -0.96 12.51 -3.80
C PHE A 117 -0.64 11.76 -5.09
N HIS A 118 -1.01 10.48 -5.13
CA HIS A 118 -0.79 9.56 -6.23
C HIS A 118 -1.91 8.53 -6.28
N ARG A 119 -1.86 7.68 -7.28
CA ARG A 119 -2.70 6.48 -7.41
C ARG A 119 -1.78 5.28 -7.57
N ASP A 120 -2.08 4.19 -6.87
CA ASP A 120 -1.25 2.98 -6.92
C ASP A 120 -1.20 2.42 -8.34
N ASN A 121 -2.36 2.34 -9.02
CA ASN A 121 -2.48 1.77 -10.36
C ASN A 121 -1.66 2.52 -11.43
N ALA A 122 -1.31 3.79 -11.20
CA ALA A 122 -0.50 4.57 -12.13
C ALA A 122 0.94 4.03 -12.28
N TYR A 123 1.39 3.16 -11.37
CA TYR A 123 2.73 2.57 -11.40
C TYR A 123 2.77 1.13 -11.95
N LEU A 124 1.62 0.52 -12.28
CA LEU A 124 1.47 -0.93 -12.37
C LEU A 124 1.33 -1.47 -13.80
N ALA A 125 2.22 -1.06 -14.70
CA ALA A 125 2.18 -1.54 -16.08
C ALA A 125 2.63 -3.00 -16.26
N TRP A 126 3.25 -3.62 -15.26
CA TRP A 126 3.97 -4.90 -15.39
C TRP A 126 3.14 -6.16 -15.15
N TYR A 127 1.84 -6.03 -14.84
CA TYR A 127 0.92 -7.16 -14.74
C TYR A 127 -0.48 -6.79 -15.25
N THR A 128 -1.24 -7.82 -15.64
CA THR A 128 -2.60 -7.71 -16.15
C THR A 128 -3.52 -8.77 -15.51
N PRO A 129 -4.79 -8.45 -15.21
CA PRO A 129 -5.41 -7.11 -15.27
C PRO A 129 -4.73 -6.10 -14.34
N THR A 130 -4.52 -4.87 -14.83
CA THR A 130 -3.83 -3.80 -14.09
C THR A 130 -4.77 -3.19 -13.05
N GLU A 131 -4.93 -3.89 -11.94
CA GLU A 131 -5.82 -3.47 -10.87
C GLU A 131 -5.27 -3.90 -9.50
N MET A 132 -5.03 -2.91 -8.65
CA MET A 132 -4.57 -3.09 -7.28
C MET A 132 -5.61 -2.63 -6.28
N PHE A 133 -5.66 -3.33 -5.15
CA PHE A 133 -6.41 -2.96 -3.96
C PHE A 133 -5.51 -3.10 -2.76
N SER A 134 -5.60 -2.15 -1.85
CA SER A 134 -4.62 -1.95 -0.79
C SER A 134 -5.28 -1.97 0.59
N CYS A 135 -4.57 -2.48 1.58
CA CYS A 135 -4.93 -2.44 2.99
C CYS A 135 -3.82 -1.72 3.76
N TRP A 136 -4.08 -0.48 4.16
CA TRP A 136 -3.20 0.34 4.96
C TRP A 136 -3.51 0.15 6.46
N ILE A 137 -2.51 -0.20 7.26
CA ILE A 137 -2.67 -0.58 8.67
C ILE A 137 -1.80 0.33 9.54
N ALA A 138 -2.43 1.01 10.50
CA ALA A 138 -1.76 1.88 11.47
C ALA A 138 -1.06 1.07 12.57
N LEU A 139 0.19 1.38 12.86
CA LEU A 139 0.88 0.86 14.07
C LEU A 139 0.97 1.91 15.18
N ASP A 140 0.61 3.16 14.89
CA ASP A 140 0.51 4.25 15.85
C ASP A 140 -0.86 4.91 15.69
N ASP A 141 -1.40 5.49 16.76
CA ASP A 141 -2.63 6.29 16.65
C ASP A 141 -2.43 7.40 15.61
N THR A 142 -3.36 7.50 14.67
CA THR A 142 -3.24 8.46 13.58
C THR A 142 -4.06 9.71 13.81
N THR A 143 -3.49 10.82 13.37
CA THR A 143 -4.15 12.12 13.33
C THR A 143 -3.78 12.82 12.03
N ALA A 144 -4.63 13.74 11.56
CA ALA A 144 -4.32 14.60 10.42
C ALA A 144 -2.99 15.36 10.63
N ARG A 145 -2.78 15.89 11.84
CA ARG A 145 -1.52 16.56 12.21
C ARG A 145 -0.30 15.62 12.21
N GLY A 146 -0.50 14.34 12.48
CA GLY A 146 0.53 13.31 12.48
C GLY A 146 0.98 12.87 11.07
N GLY A 147 0.39 13.42 10.01
CA GLY A 147 0.67 12.99 8.65
C GLY A 147 0.15 11.56 8.42
N THR A 148 -1.11 11.34 8.75
CA THR A 148 -1.84 10.12 8.39
C THR A 148 -2.04 10.03 6.86
N MET A 149 -2.63 8.93 6.41
CA MET A 149 -3.08 8.79 5.02
C MET A 149 -4.32 9.65 4.79
N GLU A 150 -4.32 10.35 3.67
CA GLU A 150 -5.43 11.16 3.18
C GLU A 150 -5.93 10.55 1.85
N LEU A 151 -7.25 10.47 1.67
CA LEU A 151 -7.89 9.87 0.49
C LEU A 151 -8.91 10.85 -0.09
N ALA A 152 -8.90 11.03 -1.42
CA ALA A 152 -9.92 11.82 -2.10
C ALA A 152 -11.14 10.94 -2.39
N ARG A 153 -12.29 11.28 -1.78
CA ARG A 153 -13.53 10.50 -1.84
C ARG A 153 -14.05 10.40 -3.27
N GLY A 154 -14.39 9.17 -3.69
CA GLY A 154 -14.97 8.87 -5.00
C GLY A 154 -14.00 9.02 -6.18
N SER A 155 -12.72 9.28 -5.90
CA SER A 155 -11.72 9.63 -6.92
C SER A 155 -11.22 8.46 -7.76
N HIS A 156 -11.56 7.22 -7.37
CA HIS A 156 -11.37 6.01 -8.16
C HIS A 156 -12.16 6.02 -9.46
N ARG A 157 -13.22 6.84 -9.56
CA ARG A 157 -14.06 6.97 -10.76
C ARG A 157 -13.68 8.14 -11.66
N TRP A 158 -12.70 8.96 -11.27
CA TRP A 158 -12.25 10.05 -12.12
C TRP A 158 -11.41 9.50 -13.29
N PRO A 159 -11.28 10.24 -14.42
CA PRO A 159 -10.51 9.79 -15.58
C PRO A 159 -9.05 9.38 -15.24
N THR A 160 -8.51 8.40 -15.97
CA THR A 160 -7.23 7.71 -15.66
C THR A 160 -6.15 7.78 -16.77
N GLY A 161 -6.32 8.63 -17.79
CA GLY A 161 -5.42 8.69 -18.96
C GLY A 161 -4.54 9.94 -19.07
N ALA A 162 -4.66 10.88 -18.13
CA ALA A 162 -3.93 12.16 -18.15
C ALA A 162 -3.54 12.59 -16.73
N ASP A 163 -3.20 11.62 -15.89
CA ASP A 163 -2.86 11.92 -14.50
C ASP A 163 -1.62 12.84 -14.46
N PRO A 164 -1.70 13.95 -13.71
CA PRO A 164 -0.58 14.88 -13.62
C PRO A 164 0.60 14.19 -12.94
N MET A 165 1.76 14.20 -13.61
CA MET A 165 2.99 13.69 -13.03
C MET A 165 3.42 14.59 -11.86
N GLY A 166 3.66 13.98 -10.69
CA GLY A 166 4.13 14.67 -9.49
C GLY A 166 5.28 13.94 -8.80
N GLN A 167 5.94 14.64 -7.88
CA GLN A 167 6.99 14.05 -7.05
C GLN A 167 6.34 13.31 -5.87
N PHE A 168 6.70 12.03 -5.70
CA PHE A 168 6.17 11.21 -4.62
C PHE A 168 6.73 11.61 -3.25
N HIS A 169 8.05 11.79 -3.13
CA HIS A 169 8.68 12.15 -1.85
C HIS A 169 8.86 13.66 -1.72
N ALA A 170 8.26 14.22 -0.66
CA ALA A 170 8.42 15.62 -0.26
C ALA A 170 8.20 16.68 -1.35
N PRO A 171 7.10 16.61 -2.13
CA PRO A 171 6.74 17.68 -3.07
C PRO A 171 6.45 19.01 -2.34
N GLU A 172 6.61 20.13 -3.05
CA GLU A 172 6.30 21.47 -2.55
C GLU A 172 4.83 21.64 -2.14
N ASP A 173 3.91 21.26 -3.04
CA ASP A 173 2.49 21.05 -2.73
C ASP A 173 2.14 19.58 -2.99
N TYR A 174 2.00 18.82 -1.90
CA TYR A 174 1.67 17.40 -1.95
C TYR A 174 0.26 17.11 -2.46
N GLN A 175 -0.61 18.11 -2.55
CA GLN A 175 -1.96 17.98 -3.11
C GLN A 175 -2.06 18.52 -4.55
N ALA A 176 -0.97 19.03 -5.15
CA ALA A 176 -1.02 19.66 -6.47
C ALA A 176 -1.60 18.73 -7.56
N THR A 177 -1.19 17.47 -7.56
CA THR A 177 -1.64 16.46 -8.53
C THR A 177 -3.14 16.16 -8.40
N VAL A 178 -3.63 15.92 -7.18
CA VAL A 178 -5.05 15.63 -6.95
C VAL A 178 -5.93 16.87 -7.22
N LYS A 179 -5.46 18.08 -6.91
CA LYS A 179 -6.17 19.34 -7.23
C LYS A 179 -6.31 19.52 -8.74
N ALA A 180 -5.24 19.27 -9.49
CA ALA A 180 -5.28 19.33 -10.95
C ALA A 180 -6.21 18.26 -11.53
N ALA A 181 -6.18 17.03 -11.01
CA ALA A 181 -7.07 15.95 -11.43
C ALA A 181 -8.56 16.27 -11.14
N ALA A 182 -8.87 16.78 -9.95
CA ALA A 182 -10.23 17.21 -9.58
C ALA A 182 -10.72 18.34 -10.50
N SER A 183 -9.87 19.34 -10.76
CA SER A 183 -10.19 20.44 -11.69
C SER A 183 -10.43 19.94 -13.12
N ALA A 184 -9.63 18.99 -13.60
CA ALA A 184 -9.80 18.40 -14.93
C ALA A 184 -11.08 17.56 -15.04
N ALA A 185 -11.47 16.88 -13.95
CA ALA A 185 -12.71 16.13 -13.86
C ALA A 185 -13.96 17.02 -13.61
N GLY A 186 -13.78 18.31 -13.32
CA GLY A 186 -14.88 19.23 -13.02
C GLY A 186 -15.61 18.90 -11.71
N VAL A 187 -14.89 18.35 -10.73
CA VAL A 187 -15.45 17.94 -9.43
C VAL A 187 -14.86 18.76 -8.29
N GLU A 188 -15.64 18.97 -7.23
CA GLU A 188 -15.09 19.50 -5.99
C GLU A 188 -14.28 18.42 -5.26
N LEU A 189 -13.11 18.83 -4.76
CA LEU A 189 -12.18 17.96 -4.07
C LEU A 189 -12.62 17.75 -2.61
N ASP A 190 -13.04 16.54 -2.27
CA ASP A 190 -13.30 16.09 -0.89
C ASP A 190 -12.20 15.13 -0.42
N ILE A 191 -11.39 15.55 0.55
CA ILE A 191 -10.29 14.76 1.12
C ILE A 191 -10.61 14.40 2.57
N GLY A 192 -10.63 13.09 2.85
CA GLY A 192 -10.73 12.55 4.20
C GLY A 192 -9.38 12.11 4.75
N ALA A 193 -9.14 12.35 6.05
CA ALA A 193 -7.99 11.83 6.78
C ALA A 193 -8.36 10.53 7.51
N VAL A 194 -7.48 9.52 7.46
CA VAL A 194 -7.69 8.25 8.18
C VAL A 194 -7.20 8.41 9.63
N GLU A 195 -8.09 8.77 10.55
CA GLU A 195 -7.81 8.90 11.99
C GLU A 195 -8.35 7.70 12.75
N VAL A 196 -7.45 6.78 13.14
CA VAL A 196 -7.76 5.50 13.78
C VAL A 196 -6.78 5.24 14.93
N ALA A 197 -7.20 4.41 15.88
CA ALA A 197 -6.26 3.87 16.86
C ALA A 197 -5.27 2.91 16.19
N ALA A 198 -4.12 2.69 16.84
CA ALA A 198 -3.17 1.68 16.39
C ALA A 198 -3.84 0.29 16.29
N GLY A 199 -3.61 -0.41 15.18
CA GLY A 199 -4.28 -1.66 14.82
C GLY A 199 -5.46 -1.47 13.86
N GLY A 200 -6.01 -0.26 13.73
CA GLY A 200 -6.98 0.11 12.70
C GLY A 200 -6.33 0.49 11.37
N GLY A 201 -7.13 0.88 10.38
CA GLY A 201 -6.62 1.26 9.07
C GLY A 201 -7.69 1.52 8.03
N ALA A 202 -7.32 1.38 6.76
CA ALA A 202 -8.24 1.56 5.63
C ALA A 202 -7.93 0.60 4.49
N PHE A 203 -8.97 0.14 3.82
CA PHE A 203 -8.86 -0.50 2.51
C PHE A 203 -9.16 0.55 1.43
N HIS A 204 -8.39 0.58 0.35
CA HIS A 204 -8.61 1.52 -0.76
C HIS A 204 -8.37 0.89 -2.13
N HIS A 205 -9.13 1.35 -3.12
CA HIS A 205 -8.95 0.99 -4.51
C HIS A 205 -7.70 1.69 -5.08
N GLY A 206 -6.92 1.00 -5.92
CA GLY A 206 -5.71 1.54 -6.53
C GLY A 206 -5.88 2.76 -7.44
N TRP A 207 -7.12 3.13 -7.81
CA TRP A 207 -7.43 4.39 -8.51
C TRP A 207 -7.83 5.53 -7.57
N VAL A 208 -7.97 5.30 -6.26
CA VAL A 208 -8.19 6.40 -5.31
C VAL A 208 -6.92 7.23 -5.22
N TRP A 209 -7.09 8.53 -5.46
CA TRP A 209 -6.06 9.52 -5.16
C TRP A 209 -5.83 9.57 -3.66
N HIS A 210 -4.60 9.30 -3.23
CA HIS A 210 -4.24 9.30 -1.83
C HIS A 210 -2.82 9.81 -1.62
N GLY A 211 -2.58 10.38 -0.45
CA GLY A 211 -1.31 10.99 -0.08
C GLY A 211 -1.17 11.10 1.43
N SER A 212 -0.17 11.86 1.88
CA SER A 212 0.03 12.06 3.32
C SER A 212 0.73 13.39 3.59
N GLY A 213 0.04 14.30 4.29
CA GLY A 213 0.63 15.57 4.74
C GLY A 213 1.83 15.38 5.67
N PRO A 214 2.66 16.41 5.91
CA PRO A 214 3.84 16.30 6.78
C PRO A 214 3.48 15.91 8.22
N ASN A 215 4.35 15.16 8.89
CA ASN A 215 4.16 14.84 10.31
C ASN A 215 4.55 16.05 11.17
N ARG A 216 3.55 16.83 11.58
CA ARG A 216 3.70 18.02 12.44
C ARG A 216 3.44 17.70 13.93
N SER A 217 3.35 16.42 14.27
CA SER A 217 3.22 15.96 15.64
C SER A 217 4.60 15.71 16.27
N GLY A 218 4.62 15.48 17.59
CA GLY A 218 5.81 15.02 18.30
C GLY A 218 5.94 13.50 18.37
N ARG A 219 5.13 12.75 17.61
CA ARG A 219 5.06 11.28 17.65
C ARG A 219 5.44 10.66 16.31
N HIS A 220 5.93 9.43 16.34
CA HIS A 220 6.13 8.64 15.12
C HIS A 220 4.78 8.20 14.54
N ARG A 221 4.73 8.04 13.22
CA ARG A 221 3.63 7.38 12.51
C ARG A 221 4.20 6.24 11.67
N ARG A 222 3.89 5.01 12.03
CA ARG A 222 4.28 3.79 11.29
C ARG A 222 3.05 3.11 10.72
N SER A 223 3.22 2.54 9.54
CA SER A 223 2.16 1.78 8.88
C SER A 223 2.71 0.66 8.03
N LEU A 224 1.97 -0.43 7.99
CA LEU A 224 2.11 -1.49 6.99
C LEU A 224 1.08 -1.27 5.89
N VAL A 225 1.44 -1.56 4.65
CA VAL A 225 0.51 -1.51 3.53
C VAL A 225 0.61 -2.83 2.78
N LEU A 226 -0.48 -3.59 2.73
CA LEU A 226 -0.61 -4.73 1.83
C LEU A 226 -1.19 -4.23 0.52
N HIS A 227 -0.53 -4.52 -0.60
CA HIS A 227 -1.08 -4.32 -1.93
C HIS A 227 -1.36 -5.66 -2.59
N CYS A 228 -2.60 -5.89 -3.01
CA CYS A 228 -3.02 -7.10 -3.67
C CYS A 228 -3.35 -6.87 -5.14
N ALA A 229 -3.15 -7.93 -5.91
CA ALA A 229 -3.69 -8.11 -7.26
C ALA A 229 -4.62 -9.34 -7.27
N SER A 230 -5.42 -9.49 -8.33
CA SER A 230 -6.23 -10.70 -8.54
C SER A 230 -5.37 -11.96 -8.50
N SER A 231 -5.89 -13.05 -7.94
CA SER A 231 -5.24 -14.36 -8.02
C SER A 231 -5.04 -14.84 -9.47
N GLU A 232 -5.72 -14.22 -10.44
CA GLU A 232 -5.59 -14.52 -11.87
C GLU A 232 -4.58 -13.61 -12.60
N ALA A 233 -3.97 -12.66 -11.88
CA ALA A 233 -2.99 -11.74 -12.46
C ALA A 233 -1.80 -12.49 -13.07
N ARG A 234 -1.37 -12.00 -14.23
CA ARG A 234 -0.23 -12.48 -15.01
C ARG A 234 0.72 -11.34 -15.30
N PHE A 235 1.99 -11.65 -15.49
CA PHE A 235 2.94 -10.66 -15.96
C PHE A 235 2.50 -10.07 -17.31
N ASP A 236 2.66 -8.76 -17.45
CA ASP A 236 2.55 -8.06 -18.72
C ASP A 236 3.94 -7.58 -19.12
N ARG A 237 4.55 -8.30 -20.05
CA ARG A 237 5.92 -8.00 -20.51
C ARG A 237 6.02 -6.66 -21.20
N ALA A 238 4.93 -6.14 -21.79
CA ALA A 238 4.96 -4.86 -22.46
C ALA A 238 5.26 -3.71 -21.49
N GLY A 239 4.78 -3.80 -20.24
CA GLY A 239 5.01 -2.79 -19.21
C GLY A 239 6.22 -3.02 -18.31
N PHE A 240 7.11 -3.98 -18.62
CA PHE A 240 8.32 -4.21 -17.81
C PHE A 240 9.28 -3.01 -17.79
N GLY A 241 9.21 -2.11 -18.77
CA GLY A 241 10.02 -0.89 -18.83
C GLY A 241 9.40 0.32 -18.12
N GLU A 242 8.18 0.20 -17.61
CA GLU A 242 7.38 1.33 -17.12
C GLU A 242 7.17 1.27 -15.61
N GLY A 243 7.07 2.42 -14.96
CA GLY A 243 6.79 2.52 -13.52
C GLY A 243 7.77 1.68 -12.69
N ASN A 244 7.23 0.80 -11.85
CA ASN A 244 8.03 -0.15 -11.06
C ASN A 244 8.25 -1.52 -11.76
N GLY A 245 7.85 -1.67 -13.03
CA GLY A 245 8.07 -2.87 -13.83
C GLY A 245 9.52 -3.37 -13.88
N PRO A 246 10.55 -2.50 -13.97
CA PRO A 246 11.94 -2.95 -13.99
C PRO A 246 12.33 -3.72 -12.72
N ILE A 247 11.71 -3.43 -11.57
CA ILE A 247 11.97 -4.12 -10.31
C ILE A 247 11.38 -5.52 -10.34
N TYR A 248 10.13 -5.65 -10.80
CA TYR A 248 9.35 -6.89 -10.71
C TYR A 248 9.55 -7.85 -11.88
N SER A 249 9.99 -7.36 -13.03
CA SER A 249 10.32 -8.18 -14.21
C SER A 249 11.37 -9.26 -13.92
N ARG A 250 12.23 -9.08 -12.90
CA ARG A 250 13.22 -10.09 -12.47
C ARG A 250 12.59 -11.40 -11.97
N TYR A 251 11.33 -11.36 -11.57
CA TYR A 251 10.58 -12.54 -11.12
C TYR A 251 9.85 -13.27 -12.26
N ALA A 252 9.82 -12.67 -13.45
CA ALA A 252 9.18 -13.29 -14.59
C ALA A 252 10.04 -14.44 -15.12
N ARG A 253 9.42 -15.60 -15.32
CA ARG A 253 10.06 -16.73 -16.02
C ARG A 253 10.17 -16.39 -17.51
N LEU A 254 11.08 -17.07 -18.21
CA LEU A 254 11.21 -16.91 -19.66
C LEU A 254 10.13 -17.69 -20.45
N THR A 255 9.46 -18.64 -19.80
CA THR A 255 8.61 -19.65 -20.45
C THR A 255 7.14 -19.28 -20.52
N ASP A 256 6.69 -18.41 -19.63
CA ASP A 256 5.28 -18.11 -19.41
C ASP A 256 5.14 -16.78 -18.64
N ASP A 257 3.90 -16.30 -18.54
CA ASP A 257 3.55 -15.05 -17.87
C ASP A 257 2.91 -15.30 -16.49
N GLU A 258 3.08 -16.49 -15.90
CA GLU A 258 2.58 -16.74 -14.55
C GLU A 258 3.43 -16.00 -13.51
N MET A 259 2.76 -15.50 -12.48
CA MET A 259 3.40 -14.93 -11.31
C MET A 259 3.64 -16.04 -10.28
N ASP A 260 4.93 -16.38 -10.08
CA ASP A 260 5.36 -17.45 -9.18
C ASP A 260 4.95 -17.14 -7.72
N GLU A 261 4.33 -18.11 -7.06
CA GLU A 261 3.81 -17.96 -5.70
C GLU A 261 4.91 -17.83 -4.63
N ASN A 262 6.17 -18.16 -4.94
CA ASN A 262 7.29 -17.85 -4.05
C ASN A 262 7.56 -16.34 -3.91
N HIS A 263 7.07 -15.55 -4.87
CA HIS A 263 7.27 -14.10 -4.93
C HIS A 263 5.95 -13.33 -4.85
N PHE A 264 4.85 -13.94 -5.28
CA PHE A 264 3.51 -13.37 -5.30
C PHE A 264 2.48 -14.38 -4.78
N PRO A 265 2.61 -14.84 -3.52
CA PRO A 265 1.75 -15.87 -2.98
C PRO A 265 0.27 -15.47 -2.98
N ILE A 266 -0.57 -16.45 -3.23
CA ILE A 266 -2.02 -16.34 -3.16
C ILE A 266 -2.42 -16.41 -1.69
N LEU A 267 -2.99 -15.31 -1.19
CA LEU A 267 -3.39 -15.18 0.21
C LEU A 267 -4.71 -15.89 0.49
N TRP A 268 -5.61 -15.86 -0.51
CA TRP A 268 -6.95 -16.42 -0.42
C TRP A 268 -7.58 -16.58 -1.80
N ARG A 269 -8.36 -17.66 -1.99
CA ARG A 269 -9.26 -17.87 -3.14
C ARG A 269 -10.58 -18.47 -2.69
N SER A 270 -11.63 -18.22 -3.46
CA SER A 270 -12.99 -18.67 -3.17
C SER A 270 -13.17 -20.19 -3.17
N ASP A 271 -12.26 -20.93 -3.81
CA ASP A 271 -12.22 -22.40 -3.81
C ASP A 271 -11.47 -22.99 -2.59
N GLY A 272 -11.04 -22.13 -1.66
CA GLY A 272 -10.28 -22.52 -0.47
C GLY A 272 -8.77 -22.60 -0.68
N TYR A 273 -8.27 -22.30 -1.88
CA TYR A 273 -6.83 -22.30 -2.14
C TYR A 273 -6.12 -21.11 -1.47
N ARG A 274 -4.97 -21.40 -0.88
CA ARG A 274 -3.96 -20.44 -0.39
C ARG A 274 -2.60 -21.08 -0.64
N THR A 275 -1.59 -20.29 -1.00
CA THR A 275 -0.24 -20.82 -1.17
C THR A 275 0.19 -21.57 0.10
N PRO A 276 0.60 -22.84 0.00
CA PRO A 276 1.03 -23.59 1.18
C PRO A 276 2.31 -23.03 1.79
N GLY A 277 2.36 -22.92 3.12
CA GLY A 277 3.58 -22.58 3.85
C GLY A 277 3.89 -21.09 4.00
N ILE A 278 2.97 -20.20 3.60
CA ILE A 278 3.03 -18.75 3.88
C ILE A 278 2.31 -18.35 5.16
#